data_AF-A0A7W9ZXI4-F1
#
_entry.id   AF-A0A7W9ZXI4-F1
#
_cell.length_a   1.000
_cell.length_b   1.000
_cell.length_c   1.000
_cell.angle_alpha   90.00
_cell.angle_beta   90.00
_cell.angle_gamma   90.00
#
_symmetry.space_group_name_H-M   'P 1'
#
loop_
_entity.id
_entity.type
_entity.pdbx_description
1 polymer ?
#
loop_
_entity_poly.entity_id
_entity_poly.type
_entity_poly.pdbx_seq_one_letter_code
_entity_poly.pdbx_strand_id
1 'polypeptide(L)'
;MTIHAPISHADRSLLPRALLGRRPFHPTPFSFAEGDTVVFGNHTTVVMARSRSAMGREIYDIQLITGDIAGRPFRTVEGSRLTASRNPNEDRREASLGC
;
A
#
# COMPACT_ATOMS: atom_id res chain seq x y z
N MET A 1 -63.69 14.52 -9.99
CA MET A 1 -63.08 14.03 -11.24
C MET A 1 -61.65 13.65 -10.91
N THR A 2 -61.30 12.37 -11.04
CA THR A 2 -59.99 11.84 -10.63
C THR A 2 -59.07 11.82 -11.84
N ILE A 3 -57.95 12.54 -11.78
CA ILE A 3 -56.98 12.66 -12.88
C ILE A 3 -55.91 11.59 -12.67
N HIS A 4 -55.84 10.62 -13.58
CA HIS A 4 -54.73 9.67 -13.64
C HIS A 4 -53.66 10.23 -14.59
N ALA A 5 -52.55 10.72 -14.04
CA ALA A 5 -51.40 11.11 -14.84
C ALA A 5 -50.65 9.86 -15.34
N PRO A 6 -50.28 9.78 -16.64
CA PRO A 6 -49.52 8.66 -17.15
C PRO A 6 -48.08 8.69 -16.62
N ILE A 7 -47.59 7.51 -16.20
CA ILE A 7 -46.23 7.30 -15.73
C ILE A 7 -45.29 7.48 -16.94
N SER A 8 -44.57 8.60 -16.95
CA SER A 8 -43.49 8.86 -17.91
C SER A 8 -42.52 7.68 -17.92
N HIS A 9 -42.15 7.27 -19.13
CA HIS A 9 -41.29 6.14 -19.43
C HIS A 9 -39.90 6.39 -18.81
N ALA A 10 -39.74 6.10 -17.52
CA ALA A 10 -38.42 6.01 -16.92
C ALA A 10 -37.65 4.96 -17.72
N ASP A 11 -36.53 5.34 -18.30
CA ASP A 11 -35.61 4.47 -19.02
C ASP A 11 -35.17 3.35 -18.06
N ARG A 12 -35.81 2.17 -18.20
CA ARG A 12 -35.70 1.04 -17.27
C ARG A 12 -34.39 0.26 -17.41
N SER A 13 -33.44 0.79 -18.18
CA SER A 13 -32.15 0.15 -18.42
C SER A 13 -31.07 0.53 -17.42
N LEU A 14 -31.22 1.64 -16.70
CA LEU A 14 -30.19 2.13 -15.78
C LEU A 14 -30.41 1.59 -14.37
N LEU A 15 -29.50 0.72 -13.94
CA LEU A 15 -29.43 0.27 -12.55
C LEU A 15 -29.27 1.49 -11.63
N PRO A 16 -30.03 1.58 -10.52
CA PRO A 16 -29.79 2.54 -9.46
C PRO A 16 -28.31 2.60 -9.09
N ARG A 17 -27.76 3.81 -8.89
CA ARG A 17 -26.32 4.01 -8.57
C ARG A 17 -25.83 3.17 -7.38
N ALA A 18 -26.72 2.80 -6.47
CA ALA A 18 -26.44 1.92 -5.33
C ALA A 18 -26.16 0.46 -5.72
N LEU A 19 -26.68 0.02 -6.87
CA LEU A 19 -26.49 -1.34 -7.44
C LEU A 19 -25.36 -1.40 -8.48
N LEU A 20 -24.75 -0.25 -8.82
CA LEU A 20 -23.49 -0.25 -9.55
C LEU A 20 -22.42 -0.81 -8.62
N GLY A 21 -21.97 -2.04 -8.89
CA GLY A 21 -20.93 -2.70 -8.12
C GLY A 21 -19.71 -1.79 -8.00
N ARG A 22 -19.37 -1.39 -6.78
CA ARG A 22 -18.11 -0.71 -6.53
C ARG A 22 -17.02 -1.72 -6.81
N ARG A 23 -16.21 -1.46 -7.84
CA ARG A 23 -15.03 -2.29 -8.12
C ARG A 23 -14.21 -2.37 -6.83
N PRO A 24 -13.91 -3.56 -6.30
CA PRO A 24 -13.11 -3.68 -5.10
C PRO A 24 -11.79 -2.96 -5.32
N PHE A 25 -11.47 -2.03 -4.43
CA PHE A 25 -10.17 -1.38 -4.42
C PHE A 25 -9.16 -2.42 -3.93
N HIS A 26 -8.40 -2.99 -4.86
CA HIS A 26 -7.24 -3.79 -4.51
C HIS A 26 -6.08 -2.81 -4.31
N PRO A 27 -5.67 -2.50 -3.06
CA PRO A 27 -4.45 -1.75 -2.87
C PRO A 27 -3.33 -2.52 -3.56
N THR A 28 -2.52 -1.82 -4.36
CA THR A 28 -1.28 -2.41 -4.88
C THR A 28 -0.48 -3.01 -3.71
N PRO A 29 0.28 -4.10 -3.95
CA PRO A 29 1.17 -4.60 -2.91
C PRO A 29 2.21 -3.54 -2.53
N PHE A 30 2.65 -3.57 -1.27
CA PHE A 30 3.74 -2.72 -0.79
C PHE A 30 5.06 -3.11 -1.45
N SER A 31 5.89 -2.12 -1.77
CA SER A 31 7.24 -2.36 -2.34
C SER A 31 8.17 -3.10 -1.38
N PHE A 32 8.04 -2.83 -0.07
CA PHE A 32 8.84 -3.43 1.00
C PHE A 32 7.94 -4.09 2.08
N ALA A 33 8.41 -5.19 2.65
CA ALA A 33 7.79 -5.89 3.77
C ALA A 33 8.35 -5.41 5.12
N GLU A 34 7.58 -5.65 6.19
CA GLU A 34 8.08 -5.47 7.55
C GLU A 34 9.22 -6.47 7.82
N GLY A 35 10.31 -5.98 8.42
CA GLY A 35 11.55 -6.73 8.61
C GLY A 35 12.55 -6.62 7.46
N ASP A 36 12.17 -6.03 6.31
CA ASP A 36 13.12 -5.84 5.20
C ASP A 36 14.19 -4.82 5.55
N THR A 37 15.43 -5.14 5.16
CA THR A 37 16.55 -4.20 5.22
C THR A 37 16.50 -3.32 3.98
N VAL A 38 16.43 -2.01 4.20
CA VAL A 38 16.33 -0.99 3.14
C VAL A 38 17.33 0.13 3.40
N VAL A 39 17.76 0.78 2.32
CA VAL A 39 18.67 1.92 2.38
C VAL A 39 17.87 3.21 2.35
N PHE A 40 18.09 4.06 3.35
CA PHE A 40 17.54 5.41 3.42
C PHE A 40 18.68 6.43 3.39
N GLY A 41 18.86 7.10 2.25
CA GLY A 41 20.04 7.94 2.01
C GLY A 41 21.32 7.11 2.07
N ASN A 42 22.16 7.37 3.08
CA ASN A 42 23.40 6.63 3.32
C ASN A 42 23.32 5.67 4.53
N HIS A 43 22.10 5.43 5.03
CA HIS A 43 21.87 4.65 6.24
C HIS A 43 21.19 3.32 5.92
N THR A 44 21.71 2.24 6.50
CA THR A 44 21.03 0.94 6.52
C THR A 44 19.96 0.97 7.60
N THR A 45 18.74 0.60 7.19
CA THR A 45 17.55 0.68 8.04
C THR A 45 16.69 -0.57 7.90
N VAL A 46 15.82 -0.83 8.87
CA VAL A 46 14.83 -1.91 8.81
C VAL A 46 13.44 -1.32 8.75
N VAL A 47 12.58 -1.88 7.90
CA VAL A 47 11.15 -1.55 7.90
C VAL A 47 10.49 -2.15 9.14
N MET A 48 9.93 -1.30 9.99
CA MET A 48 9.23 -1.70 11.21
C MET A 48 7.73 -1.83 10.98
N ALA A 49 7.14 -0.90 10.23
CA ALA A 49 5.73 -0.90 9.90
C ALA A 49 5.50 -0.22 8.54
N ARG A 50 4.32 -0.46 7.96
CA ARG A 50 3.91 0.11 6.67
C ARG A 50 2.47 0.59 6.71
N SER A 51 2.21 1.71 6.06
CA SER A 51 0.88 2.30 5.93
C SER A 51 0.72 2.98 4.57
N ARG A 52 -0.50 3.35 4.22
CA ARG A 52 -0.78 4.11 3.00
C ARG A 52 -1.44 5.43 3.34
N SER A 53 -1.01 6.48 2.67
CA SER A 53 -1.72 7.76 2.70
C SER A 53 -3.10 7.64 2.01
N ALA A 54 -3.98 8.61 2.25
CA ALA A 54 -5.25 8.73 1.53
C ALA A 54 -5.09 8.83 0.00
N MET A 55 -3.91 9.25 -0.48
CA MET A 55 -3.57 9.31 -1.91
C MET A 55 -2.90 8.02 -2.43
N GLY A 56 -2.85 6.96 -1.63
CA GLY A 56 -2.26 5.67 -2.01
C GLY A 56 -0.74 5.60 -1.97
N ARG A 57 -0.05 6.66 -1.52
CA ARG A 57 1.41 6.66 -1.32
C ARG A 57 1.81 5.74 -0.19
N GLU A 58 2.87 4.99 -0.39
CA GLU A 58 3.44 4.06 0.59
C GLU A 58 4.24 4.84 1.63
N ILE A 59 3.94 4.61 2.90
CA ILE A 59 4.61 5.21 4.05
C ILE A 59 5.20 4.07 4.87
N TYR A 60 6.45 4.23 5.26
CA TYR A 60 7.19 3.23 6.03
C TYR A 60 7.73 3.86 7.30
N ASP A 61 7.51 3.18 8.41
CA ASP A 61 8.22 3.45 9.65
C ASP A 61 9.50 2.60 9.63
N ILE A 62 10.64 3.26 9.67
CA ILE A 62 11.96 2.64 9.59
C ILE A 62 12.75 2.85 10.87
N GLN A 63 13.56 1.85 11.24
CA GLN A 63 14.56 1.95 12.29
C GLN A 63 15.95 2.06 11.67
N LEU A 64 16.70 3.09 12.03
CA LEU A 64 18.08 3.27 11.60
C LEU A 64 18.99 2.33 12.40
N ILE A 65 19.71 1.45 11.71
CA ILE A 65 20.70 0.54 12.31
C ILE A 65 22.09 1.18 12.31
N THR A 66 22.40 1.97 11.28
CA THR A 66 23.75 2.50 11.05
C THR A 66 23.72 4.01 10.81
N GLY A 67 24.70 4.71 11.40
CA GLY A 67 24.94 6.14 11.20
C GLY A 67 24.83 6.95 12.49
N ASP A 68 24.98 8.27 12.36
CA ASP A 68 24.79 9.21 13.46
C ASP A 68 23.30 9.28 13.84
N ILE A 69 22.90 8.40 14.76
CA ILE A 69 21.59 8.37 15.37
C ILE A 69 21.57 9.53 16.36
N ALA A 70 21.24 10.73 15.90
CA ALA A 70 21.04 11.93 16.72
C ALA A 70 19.81 11.78 17.66
N GLY A 71 19.79 10.73 18.49
CA GLY A 71 18.73 10.37 19.44
C GLY A 71 17.41 9.89 18.84
N ARG A 72 17.25 9.90 17.50
CA ARG A 72 15.97 9.54 16.84
C ARG A 72 16.13 8.34 15.89
N PRO A 73 16.16 7.10 16.44
CA PRO A 73 16.36 5.89 15.64
C PRO A 73 15.15 5.55 14.75
N PHE A 74 13.96 6.07 15.06
CA PHE A 74 12.74 5.82 14.30
C PHE A 74 12.39 7.02 13.40
N ARG A 75 12.08 6.73 12.13
CA ARG A 75 11.65 7.73 11.16
C ARG A 75 10.48 7.21 10.33
N THR A 76 9.59 8.11 9.96
CA THR A 76 8.51 7.83 9.02
C THR A 76 8.87 8.46 7.69
N VAL A 77 8.93 7.66 6.63
CA VAL A 77 9.38 8.10 5.30
C VAL A 77 8.47 7.57 4.20
N GLU A 78 8.44 8.26 3.07
CA GLU A 78 7.74 7.77 1.86
C GLU A 78 8.57 6.67 1.20
N GLY A 79 7.91 5.64 0.67
CA GLY A 79 8.57 4.50 0.00
C GLY A 79 9.46 4.90 -1.17
N SER A 80 9.14 6.01 -1.85
CA SER A 80 9.94 6.57 -2.94
C SER A 80 11.34 7.03 -2.52
N ARG A 81 11.59 7.20 -1.21
CA ARG A 81 12.90 7.56 -0.65
C ARG A 81 13.71 6.37 -0.18
N LEU A 82 13.17 5.17 -0.29
CA LEU A 82 13.82 3.93 0.09
C LEU A 82 14.36 3.24 -1.14
N THR A 83 15.55 2.67 -1.01
CA THR A 83 16.12 1.76 -1.99
C THR A 83 16.21 0.38 -1.39
N ALA A 84 15.89 -0.65 -2.18
CA ALA A 84 16.13 -2.01 -1.76
C ALA A 84 17.62 -2.17 -1.42
N SER A 85 17.93 -2.49 -0.15
CA SER A 85 19.23 -3.07 0.13
C SER A 85 19.18 -4.43 -0.53
N ARG A 86 20.12 -4.73 -1.43
CA ARG A 86 20.22 -6.06 -2.04
C ARG A 86 20.25 -7.06 -0.90
N ASN A 87 19.13 -7.75 -0.68
CA ASN A 87 18.94 -8.54 0.53
C ASN A 87 19.46 -9.94 0.21
N PRO A 88 20.54 -10.43 0.86
CA PRO A 88 21.02 -11.79 0.63
C PRO A 88 20.01 -12.88 1.04
N ASN A 89 18.87 -12.49 1.63
CA ASN A 89 17.80 -13.39 2.03
C ASN A 89 16.80 -13.73 0.90
N GLU A 90 16.88 -13.08 -0.26
CA GLU A 90 16.09 -13.47 -1.45
C GLU A 90 16.50 -14.87 -1.93
N ASP A 91 17.77 -15.25 -1.75
CA ASP A 91 18.29 -16.60 -2.06
C ASP A 91 17.74 -17.71 -1.15
N ARG A 92 17.20 -17.38 0.05
CA ARG A 92 16.77 -18.41 1.01
C ARG A 92 15.35 -18.93 0.75
N ARG A 93 14.50 -18.17 0.04
CA ARG A 93 13.13 -18.61 -0.28
C ARG A 93 13.03 -19.55 -1.48
N GLU A 94 14.06 -19.61 -2.34
CA GLU A 94 14.13 -20.64 -3.39
C GLU A 94 14.61 -22.00 -2.86
N ALA A 95 15.32 -22.05 -1.72
CA ALA A 95 15.84 -23.31 -1.16
C ALA A 95 14.79 -24.15 -0.37
N SER A 96 13.54 -23.69 -0.25
CA SER A 96 12.50 -24.40 0.55
C SER A 96 11.37 -25.02 -0.28
N LEU A 97 11.46 -24.97 -1.62
CA LEU A 97 10.62 -25.75 -2.55
C LEU A 97 11.53 -26.61 -3.43
N GLY A 98 12.11 -27.65 -2.86
CA GLY A 98 12.96 -28.59 -3.57
C GLY A 98 13.01 -29.93 -2.87
N CYS A 99 12.13 -30.83 -3.34
CA CYS A 99 12.04 -32.27 -3.09
C CYS A 99 11.28 -32.71 -1.82
#